data_AF-A0AAW2T1X9-F1
#
_entry.id   AF-A0AAW2T1X9-F1
#
_cell.length_a   1.000
_cell.length_b   1.000
_cell.length_c   1.000
_cell.angle_alpha   90.00
_cell.angle_beta   90.00
_cell.angle_gamma   90.00
#
_symmetry.space_group_name_H-M   'P 1'
#
loop_
_entity.id
_entity.type
_entity.pdbx_description
1 polymer ?
#
loop_
_entity_poly.entity_id
_entity_poly.type
_entity_poly.pdbx_seq_one_letter_code
_entity_poly.pdbx_strand_id
1 'polypeptide(L)'
;MGKQGSPKSPRPGSLSFDAYSGLKEYQLRWNEMLQNGDPSLGRRVSGGEYNWDKPIFVKGFKNDSVKYNASKGGSAGKKHLWWLLRHLRSIIFTFMLLGFFFLLDSLMFSLFDPTFLEYSPYPSKAYDEKGRNAAYDDQEKSPVLYSRLLHMASLSLAEKDPEETVSKSWKEQFPQASTWKPCADKNVKRAGTVNNHTGFILVSANGGLNQQRVAVCNAVAVASLLNATLVIPKFLYSNVWKDPSQFSDIYQEETFMYTLKDDINIIKELPSHLRSLDLEAIGSLVTDADLAKEATPNEYIKNILPILLRNGIVHFLGFGNRLGFDPLPSDLQKLRCKCNFHALKFVPKIQKIGSLLVKRIRKYDSARSMLDKQLLGNFIAGVLSGEQVAIASPSKYLALHLRFEVDMVAYSMCDFGGGENETRELQAYREEHFPLLLERLKKMKPLSPAELRNMGRCPLTPEEAALVLAGLGFSRGTYIYLAGSQIYGGKSRMRPISSLYPNICNLGFHKVLLSHPLAALDFIACAASDVFAMTDSGSQLSSLVSGFRTYYGGGNAPTLRPSKKRLAAILQENSTIRWQSFENRIRKMIEEGQRVHIRGFGRSIYRQPRCKECMCKHH
;
A
#
# COMPACT_ATOMS: atom_id res chain seq x y z
N MET A 1 -71.38 -20.65 7.07
CA MET A 1 -71.08 -19.25 6.68
C MET A 1 -69.64 -19.25 6.15
N GLY A 2 -69.43 -19.57 4.86
CA GLY A 2 -69.13 -18.60 3.79
C GLY A 2 -67.61 -18.36 3.70
N LYS A 3 -66.83 -19.14 2.91
CA LYS A 3 -66.37 -18.86 1.52
C LYS A 3 -65.51 -17.58 1.45
N GLN A 4 -64.33 -17.45 0.83
CA GLN A 4 -63.55 -18.07 -0.28
C GLN A 4 -62.10 -17.53 -0.11
N GLY A 5 -60.98 -18.05 -0.61
CA GLY A 5 -60.67 -18.78 -1.84
C GLY A 5 -59.43 -18.10 -2.48
N SER A 6 -58.32 -18.83 -2.59
CA SER A 6 -57.13 -18.42 -3.38
C SER A 6 -57.48 -18.39 -4.89
N PRO A 7 -56.67 -17.77 -5.77
CA PRO A 7 -55.70 -18.61 -6.50
C PRO A 7 -54.39 -17.93 -6.98
N LYS A 8 -53.56 -18.80 -7.56
CA LYS A 8 -52.18 -18.67 -8.06
C LYS A 8 -52.03 -17.77 -9.32
N SER A 9 -50.76 -17.40 -9.56
CA SER A 9 -50.09 -16.72 -10.69
C SER A 9 -50.65 -16.90 -12.11
N PRO A 10 -50.25 -15.98 -13.02
CA PRO A 10 -49.50 -16.43 -14.21
C PRO A 10 -48.30 -15.53 -14.61
N ARG A 11 -47.33 -16.13 -15.33
CA ARG A 11 -46.33 -15.42 -16.16
C ARG A 11 -47.03 -14.75 -17.36
N PRO A 12 -46.40 -13.73 -17.96
CA PRO A 12 -46.12 -13.82 -19.40
C PRO A 12 -44.69 -13.37 -19.78
N GLY A 13 -44.24 -13.79 -20.96
CA GLY A 13 -42.92 -13.50 -21.53
C GLY A 13 -42.86 -12.33 -22.51
N SER A 14 -41.62 -11.86 -22.69
CA SER A 14 -40.94 -11.15 -23.78
C SER A 14 -41.46 -9.83 -24.39
N LEU A 15 -40.54 -8.84 -24.34
CA LEU A 15 -40.16 -7.78 -25.30
C LEU A 15 -41.05 -6.53 -25.46
N SER A 16 -40.60 -5.40 -24.89
CA SER A 16 -40.05 -4.26 -25.67
C SER A 16 -39.40 -3.21 -24.73
N PHE A 17 -38.42 -2.49 -25.26
CA PHE A 17 -37.78 -1.31 -24.67
C PHE A 17 -38.83 -0.24 -24.30
N ASP A 18 -38.68 0.41 -23.14
CA ASP A 18 -38.63 1.87 -23.07
C ASP A 18 -38.13 2.39 -21.71
N ALA A 19 -37.31 3.43 -21.81
CA ALA A 19 -36.63 4.11 -20.73
C ALA A 19 -37.58 5.06 -19.96
N TYR A 20 -37.14 5.48 -18.77
CA TYR A 20 -37.78 6.45 -17.86
C TYR A 20 -38.93 5.94 -16.97
N SER A 21 -38.57 5.32 -15.83
CA SER A 21 -39.12 5.67 -14.50
C SER A 21 -38.51 4.77 -13.43
N GLY A 22 -37.58 5.30 -12.65
CA GLY A 22 -36.92 4.53 -11.57
C GLY A 22 -36.16 5.39 -10.56
N LEU A 23 -36.49 6.67 -10.44
CA LEU A 23 -35.76 7.61 -9.58
C LEU A 23 -36.42 7.84 -8.20
N LYS A 24 -37.59 7.25 -7.92
CA LYS A 24 -38.34 7.53 -6.68
C LYS A 24 -38.42 6.40 -5.65
N GLU A 25 -37.94 5.20 -5.95
CA GLU A 25 -37.86 4.09 -4.97
C GLU A 25 -36.48 3.93 -4.31
N TYR A 26 -35.45 4.64 -4.79
CA TYR A 26 -34.08 4.58 -4.26
C TYR A 26 -33.86 5.38 -2.97
N GLN A 27 -34.80 6.24 -2.58
CA GLN A 27 -34.61 7.19 -1.49
C GLN A 27 -35.06 6.65 -0.12
N LEU A 28 -35.96 5.67 -0.09
CA LEU A 28 -36.48 5.08 1.16
C LEU A 28 -35.57 3.99 1.75
N ARG A 29 -34.75 3.32 0.92
CA ARG A 29 -33.77 2.32 1.41
C ARG A 29 -32.44 2.93 1.88
N TRP A 30 -32.26 4.24 1.67
CA TRP A 30 -31.04 4.96 1.96
C TRP A 30 -30.88 5.28 3.46
N ASN A 31 -31.99 5.42 4.19
CA ASN A 31 -31.97 5.76 5.62
C ASN A 31 -31.71 4.56 6.56
N GLU A 32 -31.94 3.31 6.13
CA GLU A 32 -31.67 2.12 6.97
C GLU A 32 -30.22 1.59 6.86
N MET A 33 -29.44 1.99 5.84
CA MET A 33 -28.04 1.52 5.68
C MET A 33 -26.99 2.41 6.36
N LEU A 34 -27.39 3.55 6.93
CA LEU A 34 -26.47 4.51 7.59
C LEU A 34 -26.05 4.10 9.01
N GLN A 35 -26.62 3.03 9.58
CA GLN A 35 -26.29 2.57 10.94
C GLN A 35 -25.25 1.44 11.02
N ASN A 36 -24.80 0.86 9.91
CA ASN A 36 -23.80 -0.22 9.93
C ASN A 36 -22.79 -0.07 8.78
N GLY A 37 -21.71 0.68 9.00
CA GLY A 37 -20.67 0.87 7.98
C GLY A 37 -19.37 1.50 8.49
N ASP A 38 -18.33 0.67 8.55
CA ASP A 38 -16.92 1.00 8.76
C ASP A 38 -16.44 2.13 7.80
N PRO A 39 -16.02 3.32 8.30
CA PRO A 39 -15.71 4.45 7.43
C PRO A 39 -14.27 4.38 6.89
N SER A 40 -14.17 4.22 5.57
CA SER A 40 -13.02 4.65 4.79
C SER A 40 -12.89 6.18 4.90
N LEU A 41 -11.79 6.64 5.46
CA LEU A 41 -11.41 8.05 5.54
C LEU A 41 -11.26 8.65 4.13
N GLY A 42 -12.14 9.60 3.80
CA GLY A 42 -12.02 10.44 2.61
C GLY A 42 -13.31 10.69 1.82
N ARG A 43 -14.46 10.93 2.46
CA ARG A 43 -15.64 11.47 1.76
C ARG A 43 -15.71 12.98 1.95
N ARG A 44 -15.58 13.74 0.85
CA ARG A 44 -16.05 15.12 0.77
C ARG A 44 -17.50 15.04 0.26
N VAL A 45 -18.44 15.49 1.08
CA VAL A 45 -19.83 15.77 0.66
C VAL A 45 -19.78 17.11 -0.09
N SER A 46 -20.36 17.16 -1.29
CA SER A 46 -20.59 18.39 -2.06
C SER A 46 -22.03 18.83 -1.86
N GLY A 47 -22.24 20.12 -1.60
CA GLY A 47 -23.56 20.76 -1.53
C GLY A 47 -23.55 21.99 -0.61
N GLY A 48 -23.45 23.18 -1.21
CA GLY A 48 -23.56 24.46 -0.54
C GLY A 48 -23.32 25.61 -1.52
N GLU A 49 -24.39 26.04 -2.19
CA GLU A 49 -24.45 27.28 -2.98
C GLU A 49 -24.27 28.49 -2.05
N TYR A 50 -23.36 29.41 -2.38
CA TYR A 50 -23.47 30.80 -1.95
C TYR A 50 -23.00 31.74 -3.06
N ASN A 51 -23.97 32.50 -3.57
CA ASN A 51 -23.83 33.71 -4.36
C ASN A 51 -22.89 34.72 -3.69
N TRP A 52 -22.03 35.36 -4.49
CA TRP A 52 -21.64 36.75 -4.26
C TRP A 52 -21.63 37.50 -5.59
N ASP A 53 -22.59 38.41 -5.70
CA ASP A 53 -22.77 39.34 -6.81
C ASP A 53 -22.29 40.73 -6.37
N LYS A 54 -21.53 41.38 -7.27
CA LYS A 54 -21.33 42.85 -7.46
C LYS A 54 -20.40 43.65 -6.50
N PRO A 55 -19.95 44.86 -6.92
CA PRO A 55 -19.15 45.21 -8.12
C PRO A 55 -18.03 46.24 -7.76
N ILE A 56 -17.24 46.75 -8.72
CA ILE A 56 -16.90 48.20 -8.86
C ILE A 56 -15.99 48.46 -10.08
N PHE A 57 -16.58 49.23 -11.00
CA PHE A 57 -16.12 50.28 -11.92
C PHE A 57 -14.86 50.25 -12.79
N VAL A 58 -15.15 50.66 -14.02
CA VAL A 58 -14.36 50.88 -15.23
C VAL A 58 -13.83 52.33 -15.32
N LYS A 59 -12.62 52.48 -15.88
CA LYS A 59 -12.19 53.54 -16.82
C LYS A 59 -10.77 53.14 -17.29
N GLY A 60 -10.40 52.95 -18.56
CA GLY A 60 -10.96 53.40 -19.84
C GLY A 60 -9.97 54.35 -20.51
N PHE A 61 -9.65 54.05 -21.79
CA PHE A 61 -8.96 54.85 -22.83
C PHE A 61 -7.41 54.72 -22.89
N LYS A 62 -6.74 54.59 -24.04
CA LYS A 62 -7.12 54.43 -25.46
C LYS A 62 -5.87 54.00 -26.27
N ASN A 63 -6.12 53.43 -27.45
CA ASN A 63 -5.19 52.99 -28.50
C ASN A 63 -4.40 54.12 -29.18
N ASP A 64 -3.29 53.76 -29.85
CA ASP A 64 -3.14 53.69 -31.33
C ASP A 64 -1.71 53.22 -31.69
N SER A 65 -1.48 52.16 -32.50
CA SER A 65 -1.44 52.09 -33.98
C SER A 65 -0.28 52.95 -34.57
N VAL A 66 0.62 52.57 -35.50
CA VAL A 66 0.61 51.57 -36.58
C VAL A 66 1.95 51.65 -37.40
N LYS A 67 2.42 50.51 -37.95
CA LYS A 67 3.16 50.23 -39.22
C LYS A 67 4.63 50.63 -39.57
N TYR A 68 5.28 49.60 -40.16
CA TYR A 68 6.15 49.49 -41.37
C TYR A 68 7.70 49.62 -41.34
N ASN A 69 8.33 48.44 -41.51
CA ASN A 69 9.38 47.97 -42.45
C ASN A 69 10.76 48.65 -42.70
N ALA A 70 11.75 47.75 -42.83
CA ALA A 70 12.89 47.68 -43.79
C ALA A 70 14.31 48.21 -43.42
N SER A 71 15.18 47.25 -43.02
CA SER A 71 16.55 46.94 -43.50
C SER A 71 17.57 48.03 -43.90
N LYS A 72 18.75 48.06 -43.22
CA LYS A 72 20.12 47.80 -43.78
C LYS A 72 21.26 48.19 -42.79
N GLY A 73 22.19 47.24 -42.59
CA GLY A 73 23.66 47.41 -42.69
C GLY A 73 24.46 48.32 -41.75
N GLY A 74 25.39 47.71 -40.99
CA GLY A 74 26.79 48.18 -40.94
C GLY A 74 27.31 48.89 -39.68
N SER A 75 27.97 48.14 -38.79
CA SER A 75 29.37 48.33 -38.35
C SER A 75 29.59 47.79 -36.92
N ALA A 76 29.89 46.49 -36.86
CA ALA A 76 30.54 45.87 -35.72
C ALA A 76 32.03 46.27 -35.73
N GLY A 77 32.53 46.83 -34.63
CA GLY A 77 33.97 47.11 -34.53
C GLY A 77 34.39 48.02 -33.37
N LYS A 78 33.51 48.89 -32.86
CA LYS A 78 33.89 49.83 -31.78
C LYS A 78 33.18 49.65 -30.43
N LYS A 79 32.21 48.72 -30.31
CA LYS A 79 31.46 48.49 -29.06
C LYS A 79 32.12 47.51 -28.07
N HIS A 80 33.04 46.66 -28.53
CA HIS A 80 33.59 45.59 -27.69
C HIS A 80 34.63 46.06 -26.66
N LEU A 81 35.42 47.10 -26.99
CA LEU A 81 36.45 47.61 -26.08
C LEU A 81 35.86 48.47 -24.95
N TRP A 82 34.73 49.16 -25.22
CA TRP A 82 34.05 50.01 -24.23
C TRP A 82 33.21 49.19 -23.23
N TRP A 83 32.73 48.00 -23.64
CA TRP A 83 32.04 47.07 -22.75
C TRP A 83 33.01 46.41 -21.74
N LEU A 84 34.21 46.00 -22.18
CA LEU A 84 35.22 45.38 -21.31
C LEU A 84 35.72 46.32 -20.21
N LEU A 85 35.92 47.61 -20.51
CA LEU A 85 36.34 48.61 -19.52
C LEU A 85 35.22 48.92 -18.49
N ARG A 86 33.95 48.86 -18.90
CA ARG A 86 32.81 49.16 -18.03
C ARG A 86 32.47 48.01 -17.07
N HIS A 87 32.83 46.78 -17.41
CA HIS A 87 32.59 45.60 -16.58
C HIS A 87 33.83 45.11 -15.81
N LEU A 88 34.99 45.74 -15.98
CA LEU A 88 36.23 45.35 -15.29
C LEU A 88 36.06 45.31 -13.76
N ARG A 89 35.37 46.29 -13.16
CA ARG A 89 35.08 46.31 -11.72
C ARG A 89 34.17 45.16 -11.28
N SER A 90 33.18 44.79 -12.10
CA SER A 90 32.29 43.67 -11.82
C SER A 90 33.02 42.33 -11.93
N ILE A 91 33.92 42.22 -12.93
CA ILE A 91 34.74 41.03 -13.16
C ILE A 91 35.73 40.84 -12.00
N ILE A 92 36.42 41.92 -11.60
CA ILE A 92 37.31 41.91 -10.43
C ILE A 92 36.55 41.53 -9.16
N PHE A 93 35.34 42.08 -8.97
CA PHE A 93 34.50 41.73 -7.82
C PHE A 93 34.10 40.25 -7.82
N THR A 94 33.71 39.69 -8.97
CA THR A 94 33.39 38.26 -9.08
C THR A 94 34.61 37.37 -8.82
N PHE A 95 35.81 37.73 -9.28
CA PHE A 95 37.02 36.97 -9.00
C PHE A 95 37.45 37.07 -7.54
N MET A 96 37.29 38.23 -6.91
CA MET A 96 37.50 38.41 -5.47
C MET A 96 36.51 37.59 -4.64
N LEU A 97 35.24 37.53 -5.06
CA LEU A 97 34.21 36.74 -4.40
C LEU A 97 34.46 35.23 -4.55
N LEU A 98 34.84 34.77 -5.74
CA LEU A 98 35.25 33.38 -5.98
C LEU A 98 36.50 33.02 -5.17
N GLY A 99 37.50 33.91 -5.10
CA GLY A 99 38.67 33.74 -4.26
C GLY A 99 38.34 33.66 -2.77
N PHE A 100 37.40 34.49 -2.30
CA PHE A 100 36.90 34.44 -0.93
C PHE A 100 36.17 33.12 -0.62
N PHE A 101 35.32 32.63 -1.52
CA PHE A 101 34.70 31.32 -1.36
C PHE A 101 35.72 30.18 -1.39
N PHE A 102 36.75 30.26 -2.24
CA PHE A 102 37.81 29.26 -2.30
C PHE A 102 38.68 29.25 -1.04
N LEU A 103 38.93 30.42 -0.44
CA LEU A 103 39.62 30.57 0.85
C LEU A 103 38.76 30.07 2.00
N LEU A 104 37.43 30.31 1.97
CA LEU A 104 36.50 29.71 2.94
C LEU A 104 36.45 28.19 2.80
N ASP A 105 36.40 27.64 1.59
CA ASP A 105 36.42 26.19 1.37
C ASP A 105 37.74 25.58 1.84
N SER A 106 38.88 26.24 1.56
CA SER A 106 40.19 25.81 2.06
C SER A 106 40.31 25.92 3.59
N LEU A 107 39.70 26.96 4.19
CA LEU A 107 39.64 27.12 5.65
C LEU A 107 38.76 26.03 6.28
N MET A 108 37.61 25.74 5.68
CA MET A 108 36.75 24.62 6.09
C MET A 108 37.50 23.27 5.94
N PHE A 109 38.27 23.08 4.87
CA PHE A 109 39.07 21.86 4.68
C PHE A 109 40.25 21.75 5.65
N SER A 110 40.81 22.86 6.12
CA SER A 110 41.90 22.88 7.12
C SER A 110 41.42 22.74 8.57
N LEU A 111 40.18 23.16 8.87
CA LEU A 111 39.52 22.93 10.15
C LEU A 111 38.92 21.51 10.25
N PHE A 112 38.71 20.85 9.11
CA PHE A 112 38.23 19.48 8.99
C PHE A 112 39.24 18.61 8.21
N ASP A 113 40.29 18.17 8.90
CA ASP A 113 41.24 17.14 8.45
C ASP A 113 40.49 15.95 7.80
N PRO A 114 40.90 15.43 6.61
CA PRO A 114 40.19 14.35 5.92
C PRO A 114 40.53 12.98 6.53
N THR A 115 40.21 12.81 7.80
CA THR A 115 39.91 11.51 8.42
C THR A 115 38.42 11.37 8.76
N PHE A 116 37.58 12.31 8.28
CA PHE A 116 36.17 12.41 8.66
C PHE A 116 35.16 11.81 7.66
N LEU A 117 35.62 11.12 6.60
CA LEU A 117 34.75 10.30 5.73
C LEU A 117 34.58 8.87 6.25
N GLU A 118 34.26 8.73 7.54
CA GLU A 118 33.78 7.47 8.13
C GLU A 118 32.59 7.66 9.09
N TYR A 119 31.90 8.82 9.05
CA TYR A 119 30.77 9.09 9.94
C TYR A 119 29.48 9.39 9.17
N SER A 120 28.65 8.35 8.97
CA SER A 120 27.24 8.50 8.65
C SER A 120 26.43 8.67 9.95
N PRO A 121 25.48 9.62 10.06
CA PRO A 121 24.76 9.87 11.30
C PRO A 121 23.61 8.88 11.46
N TYR A 122 23.91 7.67 11.93
CA TYR A 122 22.95 6.81 12.64
C TYR A 122 23.72 6.02 13.71
N PRO A 123 23.42 6.17 15.01
CA PRO A 123 23.99 5.29 16.01
C PRO A 123 23.27 3.93 15.93
N SER A 124 23.76 3.04 15.07
CA SER A 124 23.53 1.62 15.23
C SER A 124 24.42 1.10 16.35
N LYS A 125 23.94 1.09 17.60
CA LYS A 125 24.60 0.31 18.66
C LYS A 125 24.37 -1.18 18.38
N ALA A 126 25.27 -1.76 17.61
CA ALA A 126 25.57 -3.18 17.69
C ALA A 126 26.26 -3.42 19.05
N TYR A 127 25.74 -4.39 19.80
CA TYR A 127 26.40 -4.90 21.00
C TYR A 127 27.75 -5.49 20.58
N ASP A 128 28.84 -4.96 21.14
CA ASP A 128 30.12 -5.64 21.17
C ASP A 128 30.35 -6.13 22.60
N GLU A 129 30.62 -7.41 22.72
CA GLU A 129 30.73 -8.15 23.97
C GLU A 129 32.22 -8.22 24.33
N LYS A 130 32.65 -7.36 25.27
CA LYS A 130 33.89 -7.56 26.02
C LYS A 130 33.78 -6.94 27.41
N GLY A 131 33.81 -7.82 28.40
CA GLY A 131 33.44 -7.51 29.78
C GLY A 131 34.40 -6.61 30.54
N ARG A 132 33.84 -5.97 31.56
CA ARG A 132 34.41 -5.83 32.92
C ARG A 132 33.28 -5.46 33.89
N ASN A 133 33.34 -6.10 35.04
CA ASN A 133 32.34 -6.11 36.11
C ASN A 133 32.12 -4.72 36.71
N ALA A 134 30.88 -4.24 36.70
CA ALA A 134 30.32 -3.36 37.72
C ALA A 134 28.78 -3.43 37.62
N ALA A 135 28.16 -3.99 38.64
CA ALA A 135 26.71 -4.09 38.77
C ALA A 135 26.11 -2.69 38.97
N TYR A 136 25.30 -2.24 38.01
CA TYR A 136 24.24 -1.25 38.20
C TYR A 136 23.13 -1.59 37.19
N ASP A 137 22.20 -2.42 37.64
CA ASP A 137 20.95 -2.75 36.95
C ASP A 137 19.98 -1.60 37.16
N ASP A 138 19.98 -0.63 36.24
CA ASP A 138 18.85 0.29 36.05
C ASP A 138 18.47 0.29 34.58
N GLN A 139 17.91 -0.83 34.15
CA GLN A 139 17.28 -0.94 32.84
C GLN A 139 15.92 -0.25 32.93
N GLU A 140 15.85 1.01 32.48
CA GLU A 140 14.63 1.79 32.33
C GLU A 140 13.57 0.97 31.57
N LYS A 141 12.69 0.29 32.32
CA LYS A 141 11.68 -0.63 31.78
C LYS A 141 10.61 0.21 31.10
N SER A 142 10.62 0.29 29.77
CA SER A 142 9.46 0.79 29.02
C SER A 142 8.19 0.10 29.54
N PRO A 143 7.10 0.84 29.83
CA PRO A 143 5.89 0.26 30.40
C PRO A 143 5.32 -0.81 29.46
N VAL A 144 5.24 -2.06 29.93
CA VAL A 144 4.56 -3.13 29.20
C VAL A 144 3.06 -2.93 29.41
N LEU A 145 2.35 -2.58 28.35
CA LEU A 145 0.89 -2.48 28.39
C LEU A 145 0.29 -3.88 28.62
N TYR A 146 -0.82 -3.93 29.35
CA TYR A 146 -1.61 -5.15 29.55
C TYR A 146 -0.89 -6.30 30.29
N SER A 147 0.05 -6.01 31.20
CA SER A 147 0.82 -7.01 31.96
C SER A 147 -0.02 -8.13 32.58
N ARG A 148 -1.19 -7.81 33.15
CA ARG A 148 -2.12 -8.81 33.74
C ARG A 148 -2.60 -9.82 32.69
N LEU A 149 -3.01 -9.34 31.52
CA LEU A 149 -3.47 -10.19 30.41
C LEU A 149 -2.33 -11.01 29.81
N LEU A 150 -1.14 -10.43 29.67
CA LEU A 150 0.04 -11.14 29.18
C LEU A 150 0.46 -12.26 30.13
N HIS A 151 0.37 -12.03 31.44
CA HIS A 151 0.61 -13.06 32.45
C HIS A 151 -0.40 -14.22 32.33
N MET A 152 -1.71 -13.92 32.24
CA MET A 152 -2.73 -14.94 32.01
C MET A 152 -2.52 -15.72 30.71
N ALA A 153 -2.12 -15.03 29.63
CA ALA A 153 -1.77 -15.67 28.36
C ALA A 153 -0.60 -16.63 28.52
N SER A 154 0.45 -16.23 29.24
CA SER A 154 1.62 -17.08 29.51
C SER A 154 1.25 -18.34 30.28
N LEU A 155 0.40 -18.24 31.31
CA LEU A 155 -0.09 -19.39 32.07
C LEU A 155 -0.91 -20.33 31.17
N SER A 156 -1.85 -19.79 30.40
CA SER A 156 -2.68 -20.59 29.50
C SER A 156 -1.87 -21.31 28.42
N LEU A 157 -0.79 -20.72 27.92
CA LEU A 157 0.11 -21.35 26.94
C LEU A 157 1.01 -22.43 27.56
N ALA A 158 1.23 -22.39 28.88
CA ALA A 158 1.99 -23.41 29.59
C ALA A 158 1.13 -24.64 29.97
N GLU A 159 -0.17 -24.43 30.21
CA GLU A 159 -1.12 -25.49 30.60
C GLU A 159 -1.66 -26.32 29.42
N LYS A 160 -1.68 -25.79 28.20
CA LYS A 160 -2.32 -26.45 27.04
C LYS A 160 -1.42 -27.52 26.41
N ASP A 161 -2.00 -28.70 26.19
CA ASP A 161 -1.33 -29.79 25.48
C ASP A 161 -1.07 -29.42 24.00
N PRO A 162 0.14 -29.68 23.45
CA PRO A 162 0.54 -29.22 22.12
C PRO A 162 -0.28 -29.80 20.96
N GLU A 163 -0.80 -31.02 21.10
CA GLU A 163 -1.44 -31.76 19.99
C GLU A 163 -2.92 -31.37 19.76
N GLU A 164 -3.67 -31.04 20.81
CA GLU A 164 -5.11 -30.81 20.74
C GLU A 164 -5.48 -29.44 20.10
N THR A 165 -4.59 -28.45 20.18
CA THR A 165 -4.82 -27.07 19.70
C THR A 165 -4.47 -26.83 18.22
N VAL A 166 -3.63 -27.68 17.61
CA VAL A 166 -3.08 -27.50 16.25
C VAL A 166 -4.07 -27.89 15.14
N SER A 167 -5.12 -28.67 15.43
CA SER A 167 -6.02 -29.18 14.39
C SER A 167 -7.16 -28.22 13.99
N LYS A 168 -7.68 -27.42 14.94
CA LYS A 168 -8.82 -26.51 14.72
C LYS A 168 -8.45 -25.09 14.27
N SER A 169 -7.22 -24.62 14.52
CA SER A 169 -6.81 -23.21 14.39
C SER A 169 -6.33 -22.75 13.01
N TRP A 170 -6.08 -23.69 12.08
CA TRP A 170 -5.43 -23.40 10.78
C TRP A 170 -6.33 -23.58 9.55
N LYS A 171 -7.64 -23.83 9.74
CA LYS A 171 -8.58 -24.06 8.63
C LYS A 171 -9.53 -22.88 8.47
N GLU A 172 -9.85 -22.53 7.22
CA GLU A 172 -10.93 -21.58 6.93
C GLU A 172 -12.26 -22.24 7.28
N GLN A 173 -13.07 -21.57 8.10
CA GLN A 173 -14.29 -22.15 8.67
C GLN A 173 -15.48 -22.18 7.67
N PHE A 174 -15.34 -21.57 6.50
CA PHE A 174 -16.46 -21.32 5.58
C PHE A 174 -16.28 -22.03 4.23
N PRO A 175 -16.88 -23.22 4.04
CA PRO A 175 -16.81 -23.97 2.78
C PRO A 175 -17.29 -23.17 1.56
N GLN A 176 -18.18 -22.18 1.73
CA GLN A 176 -18.63 -21.35 0.60
C GLN A 176 -17.48 -20.57 -0.07
N ALA A 177 -16.34 -20.37 0.62
CA ALA A 177 -15.15 -19.75 0.06
C ALA A 177 -14.62 -20.50 -1.17
N SER A 178 -14.71 -21.84 -1.19
CA SER A 178 -14.19 -22.68 -2.28
C SER A 178 -15.02 -22.62 -3.56
N THR A 179 -16.24 -22.07 -3.51
CA THR A 179 -17.09 -21.89 -4.70
C THR A 179 -16.54 -20.85 -5.68
N TRP A 180 -15.63 -19.98 -5.22
CA TRP A 180 -15.02 -18.93 -6.03
C TRP A 180 -13.68 -19.37 -6.61
N LYS A 181 -13.48 -19.12 -7.91
CA LYS A 181 -12.20 -19.38 -8.60
C LYS A 181 -11.68 -18.14 -9.35
N PRO A 182 -10.35 -18.04 -9.54
CA PRO A 182 -9.74 -17.11 -10.49
C PRO A 182 -10.40 -17.14 -11.87
N CYS A 183 -10.68 -15.97 -12.44
CA CYS A 183 -11.11 -15.88 -13.85
C CYS A 183 -10.84 -14.50 -14.51
N ALA A 184 -10.08 -13.61 -13.88
CA ALA A 184 -9.78 -12.28 -14.42
C ALA A 184 -8.91 -12.31 -15.68
N ASP A 185 -8.18 -13.40 -15.91
CA ASP A 185 -7.33 -13.65 -17.08
C ASP A 185 -8.11 -13.85 -18.38
N LYS A 186 -9.40 -14.17 -18.31
CA LYS A 186 -10.22 -14.39 -19.51
C LYS A 186 -10.33 -13.11 -20.33
N ASN A 187 -9.83 -13.13 -21.56
CA ASN A 187 -9.94 -12.00 -22.49
C ASN A 187 -11.41 -11.62 -22.72
N VAL A 188 -11.71 -10.33 -22.61
CA VAL A 188 -12.96 -9.75 -23.12
C VAL A 188 -12.66 -9.37 -24.56
N LYS A 189 -13.37 -9.94 -25.54
CA LYS A 189 -13.18 -9.57 -26.94
C LYS A 189 -13.51 -8.08 -27.10
N ARG A 190 -12.50 -7.23 -27.26
CA ARG A 190 -12.71 -5.86 -27.75
C ARG A 190 -12.98 -5.92 -29.25
N ALA A 191 -14.08 -5.30 -29.65
CA ALA A 191 -14.34 -5.04 -31.06
C ALA A 191 -13.36 -3.97 -31.54
N GLY A 192 -12.50 -4.33 -32.50
CA GLY A 192 -11.68 -3.39 -33.29
C GLY A 192 -10.34 -3.01 -32.65
N THR A 193 -9.26 -3.48 -33.26
CA THR A 193 -7.95 -2.82 -33.21
C THR A 193 -8.02 -1.53 -34.01
N VAL A 194 -8.32 -0.41 -33.35
CA VAL A 194 -8.13 0.90 -33.96
C VAL A 194 -6.67 1.28 -33.73
N ASN A 195 -5.87 1.28 -34.79
CA ASN A 195 -4.44 1.64 -34.80
C ASN A 195 -4.15 3.11 -34.41
N ASN A 196 -5.14 3.86 -33.92
CA ASN A 196 -4.99 5.24 -33.46
C ASN A 196 -5.08 5.26 -31.93
N HIS A 197 -3.92 5.27 -31.26
CA HIS A 197 -3.85 5.54 -29.83
C HIS A 197 -3.87 7.06 -29.57
N THR A 198 -4.48 7.47 -28.46
CA THR A 198 -4.67 8.89 -28.14
C THR A 198 -3.39 9.62 -27.72
N GLY A 199 -2.36 8.87 -27.29
CA GLY A 199 -1.07 9.41 -26.87
C GLY A 199 -0.33 8.43 -25.95
N PHE A 200 0.66 8.94 -25.20
CA PHE A 200 1.47 8.17 -24.26
C PHE A 200 1.21 8.60 -22.82
N ILE A 201 1.08 7.60 -21.93
CA ILE A 201 1.00 7.83 -20.49
C ILE A 201 2.31 7.37 -19.84
N LEU A 202 2.99 8.31 -19.20
CA LEU A 202 4.13 8.03 -18.32
C LEU A 202 3.66 8.05 -16.87
N VAL A 203 4.17 7.11 -16.06
CA VAL A 203 3.83 7.01 -14.64
C VAL A 203 5.10 6.89 -13.82
N SER A 204 5.25 7.80 -12.86
CA SER A 204 6.23 7.71 -11.78
C SER A 204 5.49 7.37 -10.49
N ALA A 205 5.47 6.09 -10.15
CA ALA A 205 4.73 5.57 -9.01
C ALA A 205 5.44 5.89 -7.69
N ASN A 206 4.71 6.40 -6.70
CA ASN A 206 5.24 6.70 -5.37
C ASN A 206 4.86 5.67 -4.32
N GLY A 207 5.46 5.82 -3.13
CA GLY A 207 5.22 4.95 -1.99
C GLY A 207 6.11 3.71 -1.98
N GLY A 208 5.86 2.82 -1.02
CA GLY A 208 6.58 1.53 -0.96
C GLY A 208 6.09 0.54 -2.00
N LEU A 209 6.80 -0.57 -2.18
CA LEU A 209 6.55 -1.58 -3.22
C LEU A 209 5.06 -1.95 -3.41
N ASN A 210 4.37 -2.22 -2.31
CA ASN A 210 2.96 -2.63 -2.33
C ASN A 210 2.02 -1.52 -2.80
N GLN A 211 2.35 -0.25 -2.54
CA GLN A 211 1.60 0.92 -3.04
C GLN A 211 1.87 1.13 -4.53
N GLN A 212 3.13 1.02 -4.94
CA GLN A 212 3.52 1.08 -6.36
C GLN A 212 2.82 -0.02 -7.18
N ARG A 213 2.69 -1.24 -6.65
CA ARG A 213 1.92 -2.34 -7.29
C ARG A 213 0.48 -1.91 -7.63
N VAL A 214 -0.20 -1.23 -6.69
CA VAL A 214 -1.55 -0.70 -6.92
C VAL A 214 -1.54 0.44 -7.94
N ALA A 215 -0.55 1.34 -7.86
CA ALA A 215 -0.41 2.44 -8.81
C ALA A 215 -0.24 1.92 -10.25
N VAL A 216 0.57 0.87 -10.47
CA VAL A 216 0.72 0.22 -11.78
C VAL A 216 -0.61 -0.33 -12.27
N CYS A 217 -1.35 -1.05 -11.43
CA CYS A 217 -2.66 -1.59 -11.83
C CYS A 217 -3.67 -0.48 -12.18
N ASN A 218 -3.64 0.64 -11.45
CA ASN A 218 -4.46 1.80 -11.77
C ASN A 218 -4.03 2.46 -13.09
N ALA A 219 -2.73 2.56 -13.35
CA ALA A 219 -2.18 3.12 -14.58
C ALA A 219 -2.61 2.31 -15.81
N VAL A 220 -2.59 0.98 -15.72
CA VAL A 220 -3.10 0.08 -16.78
C VAL A 220 -4.58 0.37 -17.07
N ALA A 221 -5.40 0.53 -16.04
CA ALA A 221 -6.81 0.85 -16.21
C ALA A 221 -7.04 2.26 -16.79
N VAL A 222 -6.25 3.25 -16.39
CA VAL A 222 -6.32 4.62 -16.95
C VAL A 222 -5.88 4.65 -18.41
N ALA A 223 -4.80 3.94 -18.77
CA ALA A 223 -4.36 3.82 -20.16
C ALA A 223 -5.45 3.18 -21.03
N SER A 224 -6.10 2.13 -20.54
CA SER A 224 -7.26 1.52 -21.18
C SER A 224 -8.45 2.48 -21.29
N LEU A 225 -8.76 3.23 -20.23
CA LEU A 225 -9.86 4.21 -20.21
C LEU A 225 -9.67 5.31 -21.25
N LEU A 226 -8.43 5.78 -21.43
CA LEU A 226 -8.07 6.90 -22.31
C LEU A 226 -7.58 6.45 -23.69
N ASN A 227 -7.67 5.14 -24.01
CA ASN A 227 -7.14 4.55 -25.25
C ASN A 227 -5.69 4.97 -25.55
N ALA A 228 -4.85 4.99 -24.51
CA ALA A 228 -3.48 5.48 -24.55
C ALA A 228 -2.47 4.34 -24.46
N THR A 229 -1.28 4.55 -25.02
CA THR A 229 -0.14 3.66 -24.86
C THR A 229 0.51 3.90 -23.50
N LEU A 230 0.65 2.86 -22.69
CA LEU A 230 1.33 2.94 -21.40
C LEU A 230 2.84 2.75 -21.60
N VAL A 231 3.65 3.66 -21.07
CA VAL A 231 5.09 3.42 -20.92
C VAL A 231 5.32 2.64 -19.63
N ILE A 232 6.24 1.67 -19.62
CA ILE A 232 6.59 0.90 -18.42
C ILE A 232 6.77 1.86 -17.23
N PRO A 233 6.00 1.69 -16.14
CA PRO A 233 6.05 2.60 -15.01
C PRO A 233 7.43 2.67 -14.37
N LYS A 234 7.82 3.87 -13.92
CA LYS A 234 9.02 4.08 -13.11
C LYS A 234 8.66 4.13 -11.63
N PHE A 235 9.58 3.71 -10.77
CA PHE A 235 9.40 3.79 -9.32
C PHE A 235 10.18 4.98 -8.79
N LEU A 236 9.46 5.90 -8.12
CA LEU A 236 10.07 7.06 -7.51
C LEU A 236 10.88 6.64 -6.29
N TYR A 237 12.10 7.18 -6.23
CA TYR A 237 12.90 7.12 -5.02
C TYR A 237 12.15 7.83 -3.89
N SER A 238 12.21 7.24 -2.69
CA SER A 238 11.58 7.77 -1.49
C SER A 238 12.62 7.88 -0.39
N ASN A 239 12.65 9.03 0.29
CA ASN A 239 13.54 9.26 1.44
C ASN A 239 13.23 8.33 2.63
N VAL A 240 12.03 7.74 2.68
CA VAL A 240 11.61 6.78 3.71
C VAL A 240 12.15 5.37 3.42
N TRP A 241 12.07 4.91 2.16
CA TRP A 241 12.43 3.54 1.78
C TRP A 241 13.86 3.39 1.27
N LYS A 242 14.49 4.50 0.85
CA LYS A 242 15.88 4.63 0.37
C LYS A 242 16.30 3.53 -0.62
N ASP A 243 15.44 3.23 -1.59
CA ASP A 243 15.66 2.14 -2.53
C ASP A 243 15.60 2.63 -3.99
N PRO A 244 16.67 2.37 -4.79
CA PRO A 244 16.73 2.77 -6.19
C PRO A 244 16.03 1.82 -7.18
N SER A 245 15.56 0.65 -6.73
CA SER A 245 14.99 -0.41 -7.59
C SER A 245 13.89 0.13 -8.51
N GLN A 246 13.96 -0.21 -9.79
CA GLN A 246 12.95 0.12 -10.80
C GLN A 246 12.02 -1.06 -11.07
N PHE A 247 11.04 -0.86 -11.96
CA PHE A 247 10.03 -1.86 -12.28
C PHE A 247 10.63 -3.21 -12.69
N SER A 248 11.64 -3.19 -13.56
CA SER A 248 12.33 -4.39 -14.07
C SER A 248 13.16 -5.14 -13.03
N ASP A 249 13.57 -4.48 -11.94
CA ASP A 249 14.28 -5.12 -10.83
C ASP A 249 13.33 -5.96 -9.96
N ILE A 250 12.03 -5.68 -10.02
CA ILE A 250 11.03 -6.30 -9.16
C ILE A 250 10.07 -7.19 -9.92
N TYR A 251 9.60 -6.77 -11.10
CA TYR A 251 8.61 -7.47 -11.91
C TYR A 251 9.17 -7.86 -13.28
N GLN A 252 8.66 -8.98 -13.82
CA GLN A 252 9.01 -9.48 -15.14
C GLN A 252 8.33 -8.63 -16.23
N GLU A 253 9.10 -7.76 -16.89
CA GLU A 253 8.60 -6.84 -17.93
C GLU A 253 7.93 -7.56 -19.09
N GLU A 254 8.57 -8.58 -19.65
CA GLU A 254 8.04 -9.32 -20.80
C GLU A 254 6.71 -10.02 -20.47
N THR A 255 6.63 -10.64 -19.29
CA THR A 255 5.39 -11.27 -18.81
C THR A 255 4.29 -10.24 -18.62
N PHE A 256 4.62 -9.06 -18.10
CA PHE A 256 3.68 -7.96 -17.90
C PHE A 256 3.11 -7.47 -19.24
N MET A 257 3.98 -7.20 -20.23
CA MET A 257 3.60 -6.77 -21.57
C MET A 257 2.78 -7.85 -22.29
N TYR A 258 3.26 -9.10 -22.29
CA TYR A 258 2.59 -10.21 -22.98
C TYR A 258 1.20 -10.49 -22.41
N THR A 259 1.03 -10.45 -21.09
CA THR A 259 -0.26 -10.74 -20.44
C THR A 259 -1.33 -9.70 -20.77
N LEU A 260 -0.93 -8.45 -21.01
CA LEU A 260 -1.81 -7.30 -21.22
C LEU A 260 -1.91 -6.85 -22.69
N LYS A 261 -1.22 -7.53 -23.61
CA LYS A 261 -1.10 -7.15 -25.03
C LYS A 261 -2.44 -6.98 -25.76
N ASP A 262 -3.46 -7.74 -25.35
CA ASP A 262 -4.80 -7.71 -25.95
C ASP A 262 -5.70 -6.63 -25.30
N ASP A 263 -5.24 -6.04 -24.18
CA ASP A 263 -6.01 -5.07 -23.39
C ASP A 263 -5.51 -3.63 -23.59
N ILE A 264 -4.19 -3.41 -23.63
CA ILE A 264 -3.56 -2.11 -23.84
C ILE A 264 -2.22 -2.24 -24.58
N ASN A 265 -1.83 -1.18 -25.28
CA ASN A 265 -0.47 -1.07 -25.82
C ASN A 265 0.49 -0.65 -24.71
N ILE A 266 1.60 -1.38 -24.57
CA ILE A 266 2.65 -1.09 -23.59
C ILE A 266 3.99 -1.02 -24.31
N ILE A 267 4.79 0.00 -24.02
CA ILE A 267 6.15 0.17 -24.55
C ILE A 267 7.15 0.37 -23.41
N LYS A 268 8.41 -0.02 -23.64
CA LYS A 268 9.47 0.11 -22.63
C LYS A 268 9.91 1.55 -22.41
N GLU A 269 10.12 2.27 -23.51
CA GLU A 269 10.60 3.65 -23.49
C GLU A 269 9.80 4.53 -24.43
N LEU A 270 9.78 5.82 -24.14
CA LEU A 270 9.16 6.81 -25.01
C LEU A 270 9.87 6.89 -26.37
N PRO A 271 9.12 7.17 -27.46
CA PRO A 271 9.71 7.58 -28.73
C PRO A 271 10.72 8.73 -28.55
N SER A 272 11.80 8.72 -29.33
CA SER A 272 12.93 9.68 -29.18
C SER A 272 12.49 11.14 -29.19
N HIS A 273 11.55 11.50 -30.07
CA HIS A 273 11.01 12.87 -30.18
C HIS A 273 10.24 13.34 -28.94
N LEU A 274 9.73 12.43 -28.10
CA LEU A 274 9.04 12.77 -26.85
C LEU A 274 9.98 12.78 -25.64
N ARG A 275 11.16 12.16 -25.73
CA ARG A 275 12.12 12.08 -24.61
C ARG A 275 12.78 13.41 -24.29
N SER A 276 12.91 14.30 -25.27
CA SER A 276 13.54 15.61 -25.13
C SER A 276 12.58 16.73 -24.76
N LEU A 277 11.28 16.43 -24.59
CA LEU A 277 10.28 17.43 -24.24
C LEU A 277 10.35 17.79 -22.75
N ASP A 278 10.25 19.08 -22.45
CA ASP A 278 9.98 19.56 -21.10
C ASP A 278 8.48 19.41 -20.82
N LEU A 279 8.12 18.31 -20.14
CA LEU A 279 6.73 17.96 -19.85
C LEU A 279 6.05 18.95 -18.91
N GLU A 280 6.80 19.64 -18.06
CA GLU A 280 6.26 20.68 -17.18
C GLU A 280 5.93 21.93 -17.98
N ALA A 281 6.87 22.40 -18.81
CA ALA A 281 6.69 23.60 -19.63
C ALA A 281 5.51 23.49 -20.61
N ILE A 282 5.22 22.30 -21.13
CA ILE A 282 4.07 22.08 -22.04
C ILE A 282 2.76 21.77 -21.29
N GLY A 283 2.78 21.74 -19.94
CA GLY A 283 1.60 21.43 -19.12
C GLY A 283 1.13 19.97 -19.24
N SER A 284 2.06 19.04 -19.44
CA SER A 284 1.83 17.59 -19.47
C SER A 284 2.20 16.88 -18.16
N LEU A 285 2.73 17.59 -17.17
CA LEU A 285 3.03 17.05 -15.85
C LEU A 285 1.78 17.14 -14.95
N VAL A 286 1.39 16.00 -14.37
CA VAL A 286 0.23 15.88 -13.47
C VAL A 286 0.69 15.30 -12.14
N THR A 287 0.40 16.00 -11.07
CA THR A 287 0.87 15.72 -9.72
C THR A 287 -0.26 15.30 -8.79
N ASP A 288 0.06 15.15 -7.51
CA ASP A 288 -0.92 14.90 -6.46
C ASP A 288 -1.88 16.06 -6.18
N ALA A 289 -1.54 17.28 -6.60
CA ALA A 289 -2.39 18.46 -6.49
C ALA A 289 -3.50 18.48 -7.56
N ASP A 290 -3.25 17.89 -8.73
CA ASP A 290 -4.12 18.01 -9.91
C ASP A 290 -5.24 16.97 -9.95
N LEU A 291 -5.03 15.82 -9.31
CA LEU A 291 -5.99 14.74 -9.22
C LEU A 291 -6.27 14.38 -7.77
N ALA A 292 -7.53 14.16 -7.42
CA ALA A 292 -7.89 13.69 -6.09
C ALA A 292 -7.37 12.25 -5.86
N LYS A 293 -7.24 11.87 -4.58
CA LYS A 293 -7.08 10.46 -4.22
C LYS A 293 -8.39 9.73 -4.58
N GLU A 294 -8.28 8.53 -5.15
CA GLU A 294 -9.45 7.77 -5.62
C GLU A 294 -10.33 8.50 -6.65
N ALA A 295 -9.72 9.32 -7.52
CA ALA A 295 -10.43 10.01 -8.60
C ALA A 295 -11.27 9.06 -9.47
N THR A 296 -12.37 9.59 -9.99
CA THR A 296 -13.35 8.89 -10.83
C THR A 296 -12.91 8.85 -12.30
N PRO A 297 -13.43 7.91 -13.11
CA PRO A 297 -13.17 7.90 -14.56
C PRO A 297 -13.50 9.21 -15.26
N ASN A 298 -14.57 9.88 -14.84
CA ASN A 298 -14.99 11.16 -15.43
C ASN A 298 -13.98 12.28 -15.16
N GLU A 299 -13.30 12.27 -14.02
CA GLU A 299 -12.23 13.24 -13.75
C GLU A 299 -11.03 13.02 -14.69
N TYR A 300 -10.69 11.76 -15.01
CA TYR A 300 -9.66 11.48 -16.01
C TYR A 300 -10.08 11.95 -17.41
N ILE A 301 -11.33 11.68 -17.82
CA ILE A 301 -11.84 12.12 -19.11
C ILE A 301 -11.89 13.65 -19.19
N LYS A 302 -12.31 14.32 -18.12
CA LYS A 302 -12.45 15.79 -18.11
C LYS A 302 -11.10 16.51 -18.02
N ASN A 303 -10.18 16.01 -17.20
CA ASN A 303 -8.98 16.77 -16.83
C ASN A 303 -7.73 16.27 -17.56
N ILE A 304 -7.65 14.97 -17.89
CA ILE A 304 -6.43 14.35 -18.43
C ILE A 304 -6.54 14.14 -19.94
N LEU A 305 -7.67 13.66 -20.44
CA LEU A 305 -7.86 13.42 -21.87
C LEU A 305 -7.56 14.65 -22.74
N PRO A 306 -7.96 15.90 -22.36
CA PRO A 306 -7.63 17.08 -23.16
C PRO A 306 -6.12 17.36 -23.22
N ILE A 307 -5.40 17.13 -22.12
CA ILE A 307 -3.94 17.28 -22.08
C ILE A 307 -3.29 16.26 -23.01
N LEU A 308 -3.74 15.00 -22.93
CA LEU A 308 -3.22 13.92 -23.75
C LEU A 308 -3.48 14.16 -25.25
N LEU A 309 -4.67 14.63 -25.63
CA LEU A 309 -5.02 14.96 -27.01
C LEU A 309 -4.21 16.15 -27.55
N ARG A 310 -3.98 17.17 -26.71
CA ARG A 310 -3.24 18.38 -27.10
C ARG A 310 -1.75 18.12 -27.25
N ASN A 311 -1.16 17.40 -26.30
CA ASN A 311 0.29 17.28 -26.17
C ASN A 311 0.83 15.91 -26.62
N GLY A 312 -0.05 14.93 -26.88
CA GLY A 312 0.32 13.56 -27.24
C GLY A 312 0.94 12.74 -26.08
N ILE A 313 1.19 13.36 -24.93
CA ILE A 313 1.80 12.73 -23.75
C ILE A 313 1.31 13.38 -22.46
N VAL A 314 1.13 12.55 -21.42
CA VAL A 314 0.95 13.02 -20.04
C VAL A 314 1.82 12.20 -19.08
N HIS A 315 2.40 12.86 -18.09
CA HIS A 315 3.20 12.23 -17.05
C HIS A 315 2.56 12.41 -15.68
N PHE A 316 2.16 11.30 -15.07
CA PHE A 316 1.74 11.30 -13.67
C PHE A 316 2.95 11.15 -12.75
N LEU A 317 3.35 12.25 -12.12
CA LEU A 317 4.41 12.30 -11.12
C LEU A 317 3.83 12.08 -9.71
N GLY A 318 4.33 11.06 -9.00
CA GLY A 318 3.80 10.73 -7.67
C GLY A 318 2.48 9.97 -7.72
N PHE A 319 2.31 9.10 -8.72
CA PHE A 319 1.07 8.36 -8.92
C PHE A 319 0.91 7.22 -7.90
N GLY A 320 -0.16 7.26 -7.11
CA GLY A 320 -0.47 6.27 -6.09
C GLY A 320 -1.85 5.63 -6.28
N ASN A 321 -2.63 5.52 -5.21
CA ASN A 321 -4.02 5.07 -5.29
C ASN A 321 -4.96 6.20 -5.78
N ARG A 322 -4.81 6.62 -7.03
CA ARG A 322 -5.55 7.74 -7.65
C ARG A 322 -6.68 7.32 -8.59
N LEU A 323 -7.12 6.06 -8.54
CA LEU A 323 -8.31 5.59 -9.25
C LEU A 323 -9.25 4.89 -8.27
N GLY A 324 -10.46 5.42 -8.12
CA GLY A 324 -11.48 4.87 -7.24
C GLY A 324 -11.84 3.41 -7.57
N PHE A 325 -12.42 2.71 -6.61
CA PHE A 325 -12.88 1.33 -6.84
C PHE A 325 -14.27 1.27 -7.46
N ASP A 326 -15.17 2.17 -7.06
CA ASP A 326 -16.54 2.22 -7.55
C ASP A 326 -17.07 3.67 -7.57
N PRO A 327 -17.95 4.02 -8.52
CA PRO A 327 -18.28 3.23 -9.70
C PRO A 327 -17.09 3.20 -10.68
N LEU A 328 -16.74 2.00 -11.17
CA LEU A 328 -15.76 1.80 -12.25
C LEU A 328 -16.35 0.79 -13.24
N PRO A 329 -16.24 1.02 -14.57
CA PRO A 329 -16.67 0.04 -15.57
C PRO A 329 -16.10 -1.36 -15.30
N SER A 330 -16.95 -2.38 -15.42
CA SER A 330 -16.62 -3.78 -15.10
C SER A 330 -15.34 -4.25 -15.80
N ASP A 331 -15.16 -3.89 -17.07
CA ASP A 331 -13.98 -4.30 -17.84
C ASP A 331 -12.69 -3.66 -17.31
N LEU A 332 -12.73 -2.41 -16.87
CA LEU A 332 -11.57 -1.74 -16.25
C LEU A 332 -11.25 -2.34 -14.87
N GLN A 333 -12.27 -2.69 -14.09
CA GLN A 333 -12.05 -3.34 -12.80
C GLN A 333 -11.50 -4.77 -12.97
N LYS A 334 -11.99 -5.51 -13.98
CA LYS A 334 -11.44 -6.81 -14.38
C LYS A 334 -9.98 -6.68 -14.83
N LEU A 335 -9.66 -5.66 -15.62
CA LEU A 335 -8.30 -5.37 -16.07
C LEU A 335 -7.35 -5.08 -14.89
N ARG A 336 -7.79 -4.33 -13.86
CA ARG A 336 -7.00 -4.15 -12.62
C ARG A 336 -6.72 -5.48 -11.93
N CYS A 337 -7.70 -6.38 -11.89
CA CYS A 337 -7.52 -7.73 -11.34
C CYS A 337 -6.59 -8.58 -12.19
N LYS A 338 -6.71 -8.54 -13.53
CA LYS A 338 -5.78 -9.22 -14.46
C LYS A 338 -4.36 -8.72 -14.26
N CYS A 339 -4.15 -7.41 -14.23
CA CYS A 339 -2.86 -6.80 -13.96
C CYS A 339 -2.27 -7.27 -12.62
N ASN A 340 -3.04 -7.16 -11.53
CA ASN A 340 -2.55 -7.48 -10.19
C ASN A 340 -2.23 -8.97 -9.99
N PHE A 341 -3.11 -9.88 -10.42
CA PHE A 341 -2.97 -11.30 -10.11
C PHE A 341 -2.18 -12.08 -11.16
N HIS A 342 -2.21 -11.63 -12.42
CA HIS A 342 -1.65 -12.38 -13.56
C HIS A 342 -0.44 -11.69 -14.18
N ALA A 343 -0.49 -10.38 -14.46
CA ALA A 343 0.58 -9.69 -15.19
C ALA A 343 1.80 -9.37 -14.32
N LEU A 344 1.58 -8.97 -13.06
CA LEU A 344 2.67 -8.60 -12.13
C LEU A 344 3.28 -9.84 -11.46
N LYS A 345 4.25 -10.45 -12.14
CA LYS A 345 5.08 -11.56 -11.63
C LYS A 345 6.42 -11.06 -11.15
N PHE A 346 6.86 -11.49 -9.96
CA PHE A 346 8.18 -11.11 -9.45
C PHE A 346 9.30 -11.66 -10.35
N VAL A 347 10.42 -10.94 -10.45
CA VAL A 347 11.58 -11.40 -11.22
C VAL A 347 12.14 -12.72 -10.69
N PRO A 348 12.79 -13.54 -11.55
CA PRO A 348 13.35 -14.84 -11.18
C PRO A 348 14.25 -14.82 -9.93
N LYS A 349 15.06 -13.76 -9.76
CA LYS A 349 15.94 -13.61 -8.58
C LYS A 349 15.15 -13.57 -7.27
N ILE A 350 14.06 -12.79 -7.22
CA ILE A 350 13.17 -12.69 -6.04
C ILE A 350 12.43 -14.01 -5.84
N GLN A 351 11.90 -14.62 -6.90
CA GLN A 351 11.19 -15.90 -6.80
C GLN A 351 12.08 -17.04 -6.30
N LYS A 352 13.35 -17.09 -6.76
CA LYS A 352 14.34 -18.07 -6.29
C LYS A 352 14.63 -17.91 -4.79
N ILE A 353 14.89 -16.69 -4.33
CA ILE A 353 15.13 -16.42 -2.90
C ILE A 353 13.87 -16.71 -2.08
N GLY A 354 12.71 -16.30 -2.56
CA GLY A 354 11.41 -16.59 -1.94
C GLY A 354 11.14 -18.09 -1.83
N SER A 355 11.51 -18.88 -2.84
CA SER A 355 11.38 -20.33 -2.80
C SER A 355 12.28 -20.94 -1.73
N LEU A 356 13.55 -20.52 -1.66
CA LEU A 356 14.49 -20.96 -0.61
C LEU A 356 13.98 -20.62 0.79
N LEU A 357 13.42 -19.41 0.97
CA LEU A 357 12.82 -18.96 2.23
C LEU A 357 11.66 -19.87 2.63
N VAL A 358 10.69 -20.06 1.74
CA VAL A 358 9.51 -20.90 1.98
C VAL A 358 9.91 -22.35 2.24
N LYS A 359 10.85 -22.89 1.46
CA LYS A 359 11.40 -24.24 1.63
C LYS A 359 12.01 -24.43 3.02
N ARG A 360 12.82 -23.45 3.47
CA ARG A 360 13.48 -23.51 4.77
C ARG A 360 12.48 -23.45 5.93
N ILE A 361 11.49 -22.55 5.85
CA ILE A 361 10.47 -22.39 6.90
C ILE A 361 9.60 -23.65 6.99
N ARG A 362 9.12 -24.17 5.85
CA ARG A 362 8.24 -25.34 5.81
C ARG A 362 8.97 -26.67 5.97
N LYS A 363 10.31 -26.67 5.84
CA LYS A 363 11.13 -27.89 5.70
C LYS A 363 10.59 -28.81 4.60
N TYR A 364 10.13 -28.22 3.50
CA TYR A 364 9.40 -28.91 2.42
C TYR A 364 9.61 -28.21 1.08
N ASP A 365 9.82 -28.98 0.01
CA ASP A 365 10.35 -28.47 -1.27
C ASP A 365 9.35 -28.44 -2.42
N SER A 366 8.12 -28.89 -2.20
CA SER A 366 7.11 -29.00 -3.27
C SER A 366 5.98 -28.00 -3.10
N ALA A 367 5.41 -27.59 -4.22
CA ALA A 367 4.25 -26.71 -4.23
C ALA A 367 3.06 -27.39 -3.55
N ARG A 368 2.36 -26.68 -2.66
CA ARG A 368 1.17 -27.18 -1.97
C ARG A 368 -0.13 -26.86 -2.71
N SER A 369 -0.12 -25.81 -3.52
CA SER A 369 -1.30 -25.33 -4.23
C SER A 369 -0.93 -24.44 -5.42
N MET A 370 -1.95 -24.02 -6.17
CA MET A 370 -1.81 -23.02 -7.23
C MET A 370 -1.20 -21.71 -6.69
N LEU A 371 -1.49 -21.35 -5.43
CA LEU A 371 -0.92 -20.17 -4.78
C LEU A 371 0.62 -20.21 -4.80
N ASP A 372 1.23 -21.34 -4.44
CA ASP A 372 2.69 -21.49 -4.43
C ASP A 372 3.26 -21.36 -5.85
N LYS A 373 2.64 -22.01 -6.85
CA LYS A 373 3.05 -21.92 -8.26
C LYS A 373 2.98 -20.47 -8.78
N GLN A 374 1.94 -19.74 -8.41
CA GLN A 374 1.74 -18.36 -8.85
C GLN A 374 2.68 -17.35 -8.18
N LEU A 375 3.19 -17.66 -6.98
CA LEU A 375 4.21 -16.87 -6.28
C LEU A 375 5.62 -17.18 -6.77
N LEU A 376 5.97 -18.46 -6.82
CA LEU A 376 7.35 -18.94 -6.93
C LEU A 376 7.71 -19.42 -8.35
N GLY A 377 6.74 -19.52 -9.26
CA GLY A 377 6.98 -19.97 -10.63
C GLY A 377 7.63 -21.35 -10.67
N ASN A 378 8.67 -21.49 -11.50
CA ASN A 378 9.40 -22.74 -11.69
C ASN A 378 10.44 -23.02 -10.58
N PHE A 379 10.56 -22.15 -9.57
CA PHE A 379 11.54 -22.30 -8.50
C PHE A 379 11.08 -23.19 -7.35
N ILE A 380 9.85 -23.72 -7.41
CA ILE A 380 9.33 -24.72 -6.47
C ILE A 380 8.93 -25.97 -7.26
N ALA A 381 9.29 -27.14 -6.76
CA ALA A 381 8.99 -28.40 -7.45
C ALA A 381 7.48 -28.56 -7.63
N GLY A 382 7.08 -29.11 -8.78
CA GLY A 382 5.69 -29.44 -9.07
C GLY A 382 5.10 -30.39 -8.02
N VAL A 383 3.77 -30.43 -7.93
CA VAL A 383 3.07 -31.41 -7.09
C VAL A 383 3.41 -32.78 -7.66
N LEU A 384 4.27 -33.55 -6.98
CA LEU A 384 4.60 -34.92 -7.38
C LEU A 384 3.32 -35.76 -7.29
N SER A 385 2.77 -36.12 -8.45
CA SER A 385 1.74 -37.16 -8.56
C SER A 385 2.45 -38.49 -8.69
N GLY A 386 2.61 -39.20 -7.57
CA GLY A 386 3.04 -40.59 -7.55
C GLY A 386 4.55 -40.80 -7.45
N GLU A 387 5.07 -40.79 -6.23
CA GLU A 387 6.11 -41.72 -5.79
C GLU A 387 6.16 -41.69 -4.25
N GLN A 388 6.06 -42.87 -3.63
CA GLN A 388 6.09 -43.08 -2.19
C GLN A 388 7.51 -42.87 -1.66
N VAL A 389 7.98 -41.63 -1.63
CA VAL A 389 9.04 -41.23 -0.69
C VAL A 389 8.33 -40.88 0.61
N ALA A 390 8.83 -41.35 1.75
CA ALA A 390 8.28 -41.01 3.06
C ALA A 390 8.37 -39.48 3.28
N ILE A 391 7.33 -38.76 2.84
CA ILE A 391 7.25 -37.32 2.89
C ILE A 391 6.97 -36.93 4.34
N ALA A 392 7.98 -36.39 5.02
CA ALA A 392 7.76 -35.63 6.24
C ALA A 392 6.66 -34.59 5.97
N SER A 393 5.59 -34.61 6.75
CA SER A 393 4.52 -33.63 6.61
C SER A 393 5.10 -32.21 6.74
N PRO A 394 4.79 -31.28 5.82
CA PRO A 394 5.37 -29.94 5.85
C PRO A 394 5.09 -29.25 7.19
N SER A 395 6.10 -28.59 7.74
CA SER A 395 5.93 -27.75 8.93
C SER A 395 5.01 -26.58 8.59
N LYS A 396 4.02 -26.34 9.46
CA LYS A 396 3.11 -25.19 9.32
C LYS A 396 3.72 -23.97 9.98
N TYR A 397 3.46 -22.80 9.40
CA TYR A 397 3.85 -21.54 10.02
C TYR A 397 2.79 -20.46 9.86
N LEU A 398 2.76 -19.57 10.84
CA LEU A 398 1.97 -18.35 10.80
C LEU A 398 2.86 -17.21 10.30
N ALA A 399 2.39 -16.43 9.35
CA ALA A 399 3.01 -15.16 9.02
C ALA A 399 2.27 -14.03 9.73
N LEU A 400 2.97 -13.26 10.56
CA LEU A 400 2.45 -12.10 11.27
C LEU A 400 3.01 -10.83 10.61
N HIS A 401 2.14 -10.05 9.99
CA HIS A 401 2.50 -8.71 9.52
C HIS A 401 2.19 -7.69 10.61
N LEU A 402 3.25 -7.21 11.25
CA LEU A 402 3.24 -6.28 12.37
C LEU A 402 3.56 -4.87 11.85
N ARG A 403 2.54 -4.12 11.44
CA ARG A 403 2.69 -2.73 10.98
C ARG A 403 2.85 -1.76 12.16
N PHE A 404 4.00 -1.84 12.81
CA PHE A 404 4.37 -1.05 13.99
C PHE A 404 5.75 -0.38 13.84
N GLU A 405 6.07 0.05 12.62
CA GLU A 405 7.23 0.86 12.30
C GLU A 405 7.01 2.34 12.70
N VAL A 406 8.11 3.08 12.90
CA VAL A 406 8.09 4.46 13.41
C VAL A 406 7.19 5.39 12.59
N ASP A 407 7.14 5.22 11.26
CA ASP A 407 6.32 6.03 10.37
C ASP A 407 4.81 5.84 10.66
N MET A 408 4.38 4.60 10.90
CA MET A 408 2.99 4.29 11.23
C MET A 408 2.64 4.72 12.66
N VAL A 409 3.54 4.46 13.61
CA VAL A 409 3.38 4.84 15.02
C VAL A 409 3.25 6.36 15.12
N ALA A 410 4.15 7.11 14.49
CA ALA A 410 4.09 8.56 14.40
C ALA A 410 2.79 9.02 13.71
N TYR A 411 2.50 8.55 12.50
CA TYR A 411 1.30 8.96 11.74
C TYR A 411 -0.02 8.77 12.50
N SER A 412 -0.11 7.73 13.33
CA SER A 412 -1.34 7.37 14.04
C SER A 412 -1.80 8.36 15.11
N MET A 413 -0.89 9.20 15.62
CA MET A 413 -1.13 10.12 16.76
C MET A 413 -1.58 9.40 18.07
N CYS A 414 -1.40 8.09 18.15
CA CYS A 414 -1.81 7.32 19.32
C CYS A 414 -0.75 7.32 20.41
N ASP A 415 -1.19 7.02 21.63
CA ASP A 415 -0.35 6.74 22.78
C ASP A 415 -0.10 5.23 22.88
N PHE A 416 1.16 4.84 23.04
CA PHE A 416 1.62 3.45 23.15
C PHE A 416 2.31 3.16 24.49
N GLY A 417 2.11 4.04 25.49
CA GLY A 417 2.56 3.86 26.85
C GLY A 417 4.03 4.19 27.08
N GLY A 418 4.71 4.87 26.14
CA GLY A 418 6.09 5.31 26.29
C GLY A 418 6.27 6.68 26.98
N GLY A 419 5.18 7.31 27.42
CA GLY A 419 5.21 8.57 28.17
C GLY A 419 5.68 9.78 27.36
N GLU A 420 6.20 10.80 28.05
CA GLU A 420 6.60 12.07 27.44
C GLU A 420 7.79 11.92 26.47
N ASN A 421 8.68 10.95 26.71
CA ASN A 421 9.81 10.69 25.82
C ASN A 421 9.34 10.19 24.45
N GLU A 422 8.49 9.15 24.42
CA GLU A 422 7.88 8.65 23.18
C GLU A 422 7.04 9.73 22.49
N THR A 423 6.32 10.54 23.27
CA THR A 423 5.52 11.65 22.73
C THR A 423 6.39 12.68 21.99
N ARG A 424 7.52 13.10 22.61
CA ARG A 424 8.45 14.07 22.02
C ARG A 424 9.16 13.50 20.79
N GLU A 425 9.63 12.26 20.86
CA GLU A 425 10.29 11.59 19.74
C GLU A 425 9.37 11.49 18.52
N LEU A 426 8.15 10.99 18.71
CA LEU A 426 7.18 10.85 17.62
C LEU A 426 6.72 12.20 17.09
N GLN A 427 6.69 13.25 17.92
CA GLN A 427 6.38 14.61 17.49
C GLN A 427 7.48 15.15 16.56
N ALA A 428 8.74 15.02 16.94
CA ALA A 428 9.87 15.43 16.09
C ALA A 428 9.86 14.69 14.74
N TYR A 429 9.58 13.38 14.75
CA TYR A 429 9.45 12.59 13.52
C TYR A 429 8.35 13.11 12.59
N ARG A 430 7.21 13.56 13.15
CA ARG A 430 6.11 14.13 12.34
C ARG A 430 6.46 15.47 11.74
N GLU A 431 7.18 16.31 12.48
CA GLU A 431 7.62 17.63 12.00
C GLU A 431 8.56 17.49 10.81
N GLU A 432 9.46 16.51 10.87
CA GLU A 432 10.38 16.21 9.78
C GLU A 432 9.70 15.55 8.57
N HIS A 433 8.91 14.49 8.80
CA HIS A 433 8.46 13.61 7.71
C HIS A 433 7.00 13.83 7.28
N PHE A 434 6.17 14.48 8.10
CA PHE A 434 4.74 14.67 7.85
C PHE A 434 4.27 16.13 8.01
N PRO A 435 4.96 17.15 7.44
CA PRO A 435 4.59 18.55 7.64
C PRO A 435 3.16 18.86 7.14
N LEU A 436 2.77 18.30 5.98
CA LEU A 436 1.41 18.47 5.43
C LEU A 436 0.32 17.81 6.28
N LEU A 437 0.65 16.75 7.03
CA LEU A 437 -0.28 16.14 7.98
C LEU A 437 -0.54 17.12 9.13
N LEU A 438 0.52 17.72 9.68
CA LEU A 438 0.42 18.67 10.78
C LEU A 438 -0.40 19.91 10.37
N GLU A 439 -0.17 20.45 9.18
CA GLU A 439 -0.98 21.55 8.64
C GLU A 439 -2.47 21.20 8.53
N ARG A 440 -2.77 19.97 8.09
CA ARG A 440 -4.16 19.49 8.01
C ARG A 440 -4.79 19.34 9.37
N LEU A 441 -4.05 18.83 10.35
CA LEU A 441 -4.53 18.63 11.71
C LEU A 441 -4.85 19.96 12.41
N LYS A 442 -4.11 21.04 12.12
CA LYS A 442 -4.44 22.39 12.61
C LYS A 442 -5.85 22.87 12.22
N LYS A 443 -6.41 22.33 11.13
CA LYS A 443 -7.75 22.68 10.62
C LYS A 443 -8.85 21.73 11.12
N MET A 444 -8.50 20.72 11.90
CA MET A 444 -9.44 19.69 12.39
C MET A 444 -9.61 19.77 13.90
N LYS A 445 -10.74 19.26 14.39
CA LYS A 445 -10.96 19.08 15.83
C LYS A 445 -9.91 18.09 16.37
N PRO A 446 -9.16 18.43 17.44
CA PRO A 446 -8.23 17.50 18.05
C PRO A 446 -8.99 16.32 18.66
N LEU A 447 -8.45 15.11 18.48
CA LEU A 447 -8.95 13.89 19.09
C LEU A 447 -7.96 13.44 20.16
N SER A 448 -8.49 13.01 21.31
CA SER A 448 -7.67 12.40 22.36
C SER A 448 -7.12 11.03 21.90
N PRO A 449 -5.98 10.57 22.47
CA PRO A 449 -5.46 9.24 22.18
C PRO A 449 -6.48 8.11 22.44
N ALA A 450 -7.29 8.25 23.49
CA ALA A 450 -8.36 7.29 23.80
C ALA A 450 -9.46 7.26 22.73
N GLU A 451 -9.88 8.42 22.20
CA GLU A 451 -10.84 8.48 21.10
C GLU A 451 -10.28 7.83 19.83
N LEU A 452 -9.01 8.12 19.47
CA LEU A 452 -8.35 7.49 18.33
C LEU A 452 -8.34 5.95 18.45
N ARG A 453 -8.00 5.45 19.64
CA ARG A 453 -8.00 4.02 19.96
C ARG A 453 -9.38 3.40 19.84
N ASN A 454 -10.40 4.03 20.43
CA ASN A 454 -11.79 3.57 20.41
C ASN A 454 -12.43 3.61 19.02
N MET A 455 -11.97 4.52 18.16
CA MET A 455 -12.33 4.57 16.75
C MET A 455 -11.58 3.52 15.91
N GLY A 456 -10.64 2.77 16.50
CA GLY A 456 -9.82 1.79 15.80
C GLY A 456 -8.80 2.43 14.86
N ARG A 457 -8.33 3.66 15.13
CA ARG A 457 -7.33 4.35 14.30
C ARG A 457 -5.90 3.96 14.65
N CYS A 458 -5.64 3.53 15.87
CA CYS A 458 -4.30 3.10 16.29
C CYS A 458 -3.91 1.77 15.62
N PRO A 459 -2.64 1.58 15.23
CA PRO A 459 -2.10 0.26 14.96
C PRO A 459 -2.10 -0.59 16.25
N LEU A 460 -2.11 -1.91 16.10
CA LEU A 460 -1.92 -2.82 17.23
C LEU A 460 -0.43 -2.85 17.61
N THR A 461 -0.15 -2.81 18.91
CA THR A 461 1.21 -3.01 19.43
C THR A 461 1.60 -4.49 19.39
N PRO A 462 2.89 -4.83 19.57
CA PRO A 462 3.32 -6.22 19.66
C PRO A 462 2.67 -6.99 20.84
N GLU A 463 2.43 -6.33 21.97
CA GLU A 463 1.68 -6.86 23.11
C GLU A 463 0.29 -7.32 22.69
N GLU A 464 -0.43 -6.45 21.98
CA GLU A 464 -1.80 -6.71 21.53
C GLU A 464 -1.85 -7.81 20.48
N ALA A 465 -0.88 -7.83 19.56
CA ALA A 465 -0.74 -8.92 18.60
C ALA A 465 -0.52 -10.26 19.31
N ALA A 466 0.35 -10.30 20.32
CA ALA A 466 0.62 -11.51 21.09
C ALA A 466 -0.63 -12.00 21.85
N LEU A 467 -1.37 -11.08 22.47
CA LEU A 467 -2.65 -11.37 23.14
C LEU A 467 -3.71 -11.91 22.19
N VAL A 468 -3.83 -11.33 20.98
CA VAL A 468 -4.76 -11.86 19.97
C VAL A 468 -4.39 -13.29 19.58
N LEU A 469 -3.11 -13.57 19.32
CA LEU A 469 -2.67 -14.93 18.97
C LEU A 469 -2.93 -15.92 20.12
N ALA A 470 -2.63 -15.52 21.36
CA ALA A 470 -2.86 -16.36 22.54
C ALA A 470 -4.36 -16.61 22.76
N GLY A 471 -5.19 -15.56 22.58
CA GLY A 471 -6.64 -15.64 22.67
C GLY A 471 -7.29 -16.53 21.61
N LEU A 472 -6.63 -16.71 20.46
CA LEU A 472 -7.03 -17.66 19.41
C LEU A 472 -6.57 -19.10 19.68
N GLY A 473 -5.71 -19.31 20.67
CA GLY A 473 -5.19 -20.62 21.04
C GLY A 473 -4.02 -21.10 20.19
N PHE A 474 -3.24 -20.20 19.56
CA PHE A 474 -1.95 -20.58 19.00
C PHE A 474 -1.01 -21.03 20.12
N SER A 475 -0.34 -22.17 19.97
CA SER A 475 0.53 -22.70 21.03
C SER A 475 1.88 -21.98 21.06
N ARG A 476 2.58 -22.10 22.18
CA ARG A 476 3.95 -21.57 22.35
C ARG A 476 4.93 -22.08 21.29
N GLY A 477 4.72 -23.30 20.79
CA GLY A 477 5.54 -23.91 19.74
C GLY A 477 5.29 -23.36 18.33
N THR A 478 4.28 -22.50 18.13
CA THR A 478 3.94 -21.95 16.82
C THR A 478 5.13 -21.24 16.18
N TYR A 479 5.51 -21.68 14.98
CA TYR A 479 6.54 -21.01 14.19
C TYR A 479 5.95 -19.75 13.54
N ILE A 480 6.50 -18.59 13.87
CA ILE A 480 6.01 -17.29 13.40
C ILE A 480 7.05 -16.65 12.49
N TYR A 481 6.67 -16.39 11.24
CA TYR A 481 7.39 -15.48 10.37
C TYR A 481 6.88 -14.05 10.61
N LEU A 482 7.75 -13.16 11.05
CA LEU A 482 7.45 -11.76 11.27
C LEU A 482 7.77 -10.95 10.02
N ALA A 483 6.72 -10.39 9.41
CA ALA A 483 6.81 -9.49 8.26
C ALA A 483 6.67 -8.04 8.72
N GLY A 484 7.41 -7.15 8.06
CA GLY A 484 7.59 -5.76 8.49
C GLY A 484 9.07 -5.45 8.69
N SER A 485 9.40 -4.17 8.70
CA SER A 485 10.78 -3.73 8.87
C SER A 485 11.12 -3.57 10.36
N GLN A 486 11.85 -2.52 10.73
CA GLN A 486 12.25 -2.26 12.10
C GLN A 486 11.05 -1.84 12.94
N ILE A 487 10.66 -2.70 13.87
CA ILE A 487 9.60 -2.43 14.84
C ILE A 487 10.04 -1.31 15.78
N TYR A 488 9.19 -0.30 15.95
CA TYR A 488 9.42 0.81 16.86
C TYR A 488 9.58 0.33 18.31
N GLY A 489 10.57 0.86 19.02
CA GLY A 489 10.99 0.37 20.34
C GLY A 489 11.84 -0.92 20.31
N GLY A 490 12.05 -1.55 19.16
CA GLY A 490 13.01 -2.65 18.99
C GLY A 490 12.77 -3.84 19.94
N LYS A 491 13.85 -4.34 20.54
CA LYS A 491 13.80 -5.54 21.40
C LYS A 491 12.90 -5.38 22.62
N SER A 492 12.83 -4.20 23.24
CA SER A 492 12.00 -3.98 24.43
C SER A 492 10.51 -4.15 24.08
N ARG A 493 10.07 -3.54 22.98
CA ARG A 493 8.70 -3.64 22.49
C ARG A 493 8.36 -5.02 21.92
N MET A 494 9.36 -5.75 21.39
CA MET A 494 9.19 -7.12 20.90
C MET A 494 9.23 -8.20 21.99
N ARG A 495 9.65 -7.86 23.22
CA ARG A 495 9.76 -8.81 24.34
C ARG A 495 8.44 -9.55 24.61
N PRO A 496 7.26 -8.91 24.70
CA PRO A 496 6.00 -9.57 25.04
C PRO A 496 5.62 -10.69 24.06
N ILE A 497 5.78 -10.46 22.76
CA ILE A 497 5.50 -11.48 21.74
C ILE A 497 6.56 -12.58 21.73
N SER A 498 7.84 -12.22 21.87
CA SER A 498 8.96 -13.18 21.84
C SER A 498 8.97 -14.10 23.07
N SER A 499 8.49 -13.61 24.22
CA SER A 499 8.34 -14.42 25.43
C SER A 499 7.23 -15.48 25.29
N LEU A 500 6.11 -15.12 24.65
CA LEU A 500 5.00 -16.05 24.42
C LEU A 500 5.24 -17.01 23.25
N TYR A 501 5.99 -16.57 22.23
CA TYR A 501 6.28 -17.33 21.01
C TYR A 501 7.78 -17.29 20.69
N PRO A 502 8.58 -18.21 21.25
CA PRO A 502 10.04 -18.22 21.04
C PRO A 502 10.46 -18.56 19.60
N ASN A 503 9.60 -19.23 18.82
CA ASN A 503 9.90 -19.65 17.44
C ASN A 503 9.59 -18.54 16.42
N ILE A 504 9.99 -17.30 16.70
CA ILE A 504 9.80 -16.16 15.80
C ILE A 504 11.05 -15.92 14.93
N CYS A 505 10.85 -15.71 13.64
CA CYS A 505 11.91 -15.39 12.69
C CYS A 505 11.55 -14.15 11.86
N ASN A 506 12.55 -13.45 11.35
CA ASN A 506 12.39 -12.33 10.41
C ASN A 506 13.51 -12.37 9.36
N LEU A 507 13.33 -11.62 8.26
CA LEU A 507 14.39 -11.42 7.27
C LEU A 507 15.42 -10.37 7.68
N GLY A 508 15.20 -9.69 8.80
CA GLY A 508 15.91 -8.48 9.23
C GLY A 508 17.39 -8.64 9.60
N PHE A 509 17.98 -9.83 9.45
CA PHE A 509 19.41 -10.06 9.72
C PHE A 509 20.31 -9.98 8.47
N HIS A 510 19.75 -9.83 7.26
CA HIS A 510 20.56 -9.71 6.04
C HIS A 510 20.63 -8.26 5.53
N LYS A 511 21.63 -7.50 6.01
CA LYS A 511 21.98 -6.12 5.55
C LYS A 511 22.26 -5.99 4.05
N VAL A 512 22.25 -7.09 3.29
CA VAL A 512 22.67 -7.15 1.87
C VAL A 512 21.50 -6.95 0.90
N LEU A 513 20.24 -7.08 1.34
CA LEU A 513 19.07 -6.89 0.46
C LEU A 513 18.50 -5.47 0.58
N LEU A 514 18.22 -4.85 -0.57
CA LEU A 514 17.49 -3.58 -0.69
C LEU A 514 16.04 -3.71 -0.17
N SER A 515 15.41 -2.58 0.16
CA SER A 515 14.10 -2.49 0.83
C SER A 515 12.93 -3.12 0.04
N HIS A 516 12.84 -2.94 -1.28
CA HIS A 516 11.78 -3.48 -2.14
C HIS A 516 11.94 -4.99 -2.34
N PRO A 517 13.13 -5.54 -2.65
CA PRO A 517 13.35 -6.98 -2.60
C PRO A 517 12.96 -7.59 -1.25
N LEU A 518 13.26 -6.93 -0.13
CA LEU A 518 12.83 -7.38 1.20
C LEU A 518 11.30 -7.38 1.34
N ALA A 519 10.63 -6.30 0.92
CA ALA A 519 9.17 -6.21 0.92
C ALA A 519 8.49 -7.24 0.00
N ALA A 520 9.14 -7.62 -1.11
CA ALA A 520 8.68 -8.67 -1.99
C ALA A 520 8.80 -10.07 -1.33
N LEU A 521 9.88 -10.32 -0.60
CA LEU A 521 10.06 -11.55 0.17
C LEU A 521 9.06 -11.64 1.33
N ASP A 522 8.78 -10.53 2.02
CA ASP A 522 7.70 -10.45 3.01
C ASP A 522 6.34 -10.78 2.39
N PHE A 523 6.05 -10.26 1.21
CA PHE A 523 4.84 -10.61 0.47
C PHE A 523 4.77 -12.12 0.20
N ILE A 524 5.86 -12.73 -0.28
CA ILE A 524 5.93 -14.17 -0.57
C ILE A 524 5.72 -14.98 0.71
N ALA A 525 6.47 -14.70 1.77
CA ALA A 525 6.39 -15.43 3.03
C ALA A 525 5.00 -15.33 3.67
N CYS A 526 4.35 -14.15 3.60
CA CYS A 526 2.99 -13.95 4.08
C CYS A 526 1.94 -14.63 3.20
N ALA A 527 2.06 -14.55 1.88
CA ALA A 527 1.10 -15.16 0.98
C ALA A 527 1.16 -16.68 1.06
N ALA A 528 2.36 -17.25 1.20
CA ALA A 528 2.62 -18.69 1.26
C ALA A 528 2.32 -19.32 2.64
N SER A 529 2.07 -18.55 3.70
CA SER A 529 1.89 -19.12 5.04
C SER A 529 0.64 -19.99 5.17
N ASP A 530 0.60 -20.84 6.19
CA ASP A 530 -0.60 -21.63 6.51
C ASP A 530 -1.70 -20.70 7.03
N VAL A 531 -1.34 -19.79 7.93
CA VAL A 531 -2.20 -18.69 8.40
C VAL A 531 -1.47 -17.36 8.23
N PHE A 532 -2.17 -16.35 7.73
CA PHE A 532 -1.68 -14.98 7.69
C PHE A 532 -2.41 -14.13 8.73
N ALA A 533 -1.69 -13.49 9.65
CA ALA A 533 -2.23 -12.58 10.63
C ALA A 533 -1.75 -11.15 10.35
N MET A 534 -2.64 -10.18 10.45
CA MET A 534 -2.29 -8.76 10.26
C MET A 534 -2.64 -7.94 11.49
N THR A 535 -1.81 -6.97 11.84
CA THR A 535 -2.08 -6.03 12.93
C THR A 535 -2.75 -4.75 12.45
N ASP A 536 -2.48 -4.35 11.21
CA ASP A 536 -3.15 -3.22 10.58
C ASP A 536 -3.75 -3.59 9.22
N SER A 537 -5.07 -3.47 9.15
CA SER A 537 -5.81 -3.60 7.91
C SER A 537 -5.81 -2.30 7.09
N GLY A 538 -5.14 -1.23 7.50
CA GLY A 538 -4.83 -0.10 6.63
C GLY A 538 -3.67 -0.37 5.68
N SER A 539 -2.76 -1.27 6.04
CA SER A 539 -1.56 -1.58 5.24
C SER A 539 -1.89 -2.12 3.85
N GLN A 540 -1.11 -1.66 2.86
CA GLN A 540 -1.21 -2.12 1.49
C GLN A 540 -0.68 -3.55 1.32
N LEU A 541 0.34 -3.94 2.09
CA LEU A 541 0.84 -5.32 2.12
C LEU A 541 -0.26 -6.27 2.60
N SER A 542 -0.90 -5.95 3.73
CA SER A 542 -1.98 -6.78 4.27
C SER A 542 -3.17 -6.87 3.31
N SER A 543 -3.47 -5.77 2.60
CA SER A 543 -4.46 -5.75 1.53
C SER A 543 -4.15 -6.76 0.43
N LEU A 544 -2.99 -6.63 -0.22
CA LEU A 544 -2.60 -7.44 -1.37
C LEU A 544 -2.38 -8.91 -1.00
N VAL A 545 -1.78 -9.21 0.16
CA VAL A 545 -1.60 -10.59 0.64
C VAL A 545 -2.97 -11.24 0.87
N SER A 546 -3.90 -10.54 1.55
CA SER A 546 -5.25 -11.07 1.80
C SER A 546 -5.98 -11.39 0.49
N GLY A 547 -5.90 -10.48 -0.50
CA GLY A 547 -6.52 -10.73 -1.80
C GLY A 547 -5.83 -11.84 -2.57
N PHE A 548 -4.49 -11.93 -2.55
CA PHE A 548 -3.76 -13.01 -3.22
C PHE A 548 -4.10 -14.37 -2.63
N ARG A 549 -4.15 -14.47 -1.30
CA ARG A 549 -4.61 -15.67 -0.57
C ARG A 549 -6.05 -16.02 -0.90
N THR A 550 -6.94 -15.03 -0.97
CA THR A 550 -8.34 -15.24 -1.37
C THR A 550 -8.47 -15.71 -2.83
N TYR A 551 -7.66 -15.14 -3.72
CA TYR A 551 -7.72 -15.39 -5.16
C TYR A 551 -7.18 -16.78 -5.51
N TYR A 552 -5.98 -17.13 -5.04
CA TYR A 552 -5.31 -18.39 -5.41
C TYR A 552 -5.40 -19.50 -4.35
N GLY A 553 -5.80 -19.18 -3.12
CA GLY A 553 -5.80 -20.13 -2.00
C GLY A 553 -6.98 -21.11 -1.99
N GLY A 554 -7.98 -20.94 -2.86
CA GLY A 554 -9.09 -21.89 -3.03
C GLY A 554 -9.93 -22.13 -1.76
N GLY A 555 -9.97 -21.15 -0.84
CA GLY A 555 -10.64 -21.29 0.46
C GLY A 555 -9.84 -22.07 1.51
N ASN A 556 -8.54 -22.31 1.29
CA ASN A 556 -7.65 -23.02 2.21
C ASN A 556 -6.48 -22.13 2.70
N ALA A 557 -6.62 -20.81 2.64
CA ALA A 557 -5.57 -19.85 2.98
C ALA A 557 -6.11 -18.79 3.96
N PRO A 558 -6.44 -19.18 5.21
CA PRO A 558 -7.10 -18.31 6.18
C PRO A 558 -6.26 -17.06 6.49
N THR A 559 -6.97 -15.95 6.69
CA THR A 559 -6.38 -14.66 7.05
C THR A 559 -7.06 -14.15 8.33
N LEU A 560 -6.27 -13.87 9.37
CA LEU A 560 -6.72 -13.33 10.65
C LEU A 560 -6.69 -11.81 10.59
N ARG A 561 -7.86 -11.19 10.70
CA ARG A 561 -8.04 -9.73 10.66
C ARG A 561 -8.76 -9.25 11.92
N PRO A 562 -8.02 -8.82 12.95
CA PRO A 562 -8.61 -8.23 14.15
C PRO A 562 -9.36 -6.93 13.82
N SER A 563 -10.56 -6.76 14.37
CA SER A 563 -11.25 -5.47 14.36
C SER A 563 -10.64 -4.58 15.43
N LYS A 564 -9.88 -3.56 15.03
CA LYS A 564 -9.15 -2.67 15.96
C LYS A 564 -10.09 -2.00 16.97
N LYS A 565 -11.28 -1.58 16.52
CA LYS A 565 -12.34 -1.02 17.38
C LYS A 565 -12.85 -2.02 18.43
N ARG A 566 -13.14 -3.26 18.02
CA ARG A 566 -13.62 -4.28 18.96
C ARG A 566 -12.53 -4.73 19.92
N LEU A 567 -11.30 -4.86 19.44
CA LEU A 567 -10.16 -5.18 20.27
C LEU A 567 -9.92 -4.09 21.33
N ALA A 568 -10.00 -2.82 20.95
CA ALA A 568 -9.93 -1.71 21.91
C ALA A 568 -10.99 -1.85 23.02
N ALA A 569 -12.25 -2.15 22.66
CA ALA A 569 -13.31 -2.36 23.63
C ALA A 569 -13.06 -3.58 24.55
N ILE A 570 -12.48 -4.68 24.04
CA ILE A 570 -12.10 -5.84 24.86
C ILE A 570 -10.97 -5.45 25.84
N LEU A 571 -9.97 -4.72 25.36
CA LEU A 571 -8.80 -4.35 26.15
C LEU A 571 -9.07 -3.26 27.19
N GLN A 572 -10.17 -2.51 27.08
CA GLN A 572 -10.62 -1.59 28.14
C GLN A 572 -10.95 -2.33 29.44
N GLU A 573 -11.43 -3.57 29.35
CA GLU A 573 -11.76 -4.42 30.50
C GLU A 573 -10.53 -5.19 31.04
N ASN A 574 -9.31 -4.77 30.67
CA ASN A 574 -8.04 -5.39 31.05
C ASN A 574 -7.94 -5.72 32.55
N SER A 575 -8.45 -4.87 33.44
CA SER A 575 -8.36 -5.06 34.88
C SER A 575 -9.32 -6.14 35.42
N THR A 576 -10.44 -6.39 34.75
CA THR A 576 -11.54 -7.22 35.28
C THR A 576 -11.82 -8.47 34.47
N ILE A 577 -11.54 -8.48 33.16
CA ILE A 577 -11.88 -9.59 32.28
C ILE A 577 -11.15 -10.88 32.70
N ARG A 578 -11.86 -12.01 32.70
CA ARG A 578 -11.30 -13.36 32.90
C ARG A 578 -10.75 -13.90 31.58
N TRP A 579 -9.72 -14.73 31.64
CA TRP A 579 -9.05 -15.27 30.44
C TRP A 579 -10.01 -15.99 29.48
N GLN A 580 -10.89 -16.87 29.97
CA GLN A 580 -11.85 -17.57 29.08
C GLN A 580 -12.80 -16.60 28.35
N SER A 581 -13.22 -15.51 29.02
CA SER A 581 -14.05 -14.48 28.39
C SER A 581 -13.27 -13.70 27.32
N PHE A 582 -11.99 -13.41 27.59
CA PHE A 582 -11.08 -12.80 26.63
C PHE A 582 -10.93 -13.69 25.38
N GLU A 583 -10.59 -14.98 25.55
CA GLU A 583 -10.48 -15.95 24.45
C GLU A 583 -11.74 -16.01 23.59
N ASN A 584 -12.91 -16.13 24.22
CA ASN A 584 -14.20 -16.20 23.53
C ASN A 584 -14.48 -14.93 22.70
N ARG A 585 -14.19 -13.74 23.26
CA ARG A 585 -14.39 -12.47 22.55
C ARG A 585 -13.40 -12.28 21.40
N ILE A 586 -12.14 -12.69 21.57
CA ILE A 586 -11.13 -12.68 20.50
C ILE A 586 -11.53 -13.62 19.36
N ARG A 587 -11.92 -14.86 19.68
CA ARG A 587 -12.37 -15.84 18.69
C ARG A 587 -13.57 -15.31 17.90
N LYS A 588 -14.61 -14.86 18.59
CA LYS A 588 -15.80 -14.27 17.96
C LYS A 588 -15.47 -13.07 17.09
N MET A 589 -14.54 -12.21 17.53
CA MET A 589 -14.08 -11.07 16.73
C MET A 589 -13.45 -11.50 15.40
N ILE A 590 -12.61 -12.53 15.42
CA ILE A 590 -11.93 -13.02 14.23
C ILE A 590 -12.88 -13.79 13.31
N GLU A 591 -13.73 -14.66 13.85
CA GLU A 591 -14.71 -15.43 13.08
C GLU A 591 -15.68 -14.51 12.31
N GLU A 592 -16.16 -13.45 12.95
CA GLU A 592 -17.00 -12.45 12.28
C GLU A 592 -16.25 -11.73 11.14
N GLY A 593 -14.95 -11.44 11.33
CA GLY A 593 -14.09 -10.84 10.32
C GLY A 593 -13.74 -11.77 9.15
N GLN A 594 -13.84 -13.09 9.34
CA GLN A 594 -13.51 -14.12 8.37
C GLN A 594 -14.69 -14.59 7.51
N ARG A 595 -15.93 -14.18 7.83
CA ARG A 595 -17.10 -14.52 7.03
C ARG A 595 -16.87 -14.22 5.54
N VAL A 596 -17.37 -15.10 4.69
CA VAL A 596 -17.23 -14.96 3.23
C VAL A 596 -18.20 -13.89 2.75
N HIS A 597 -17.66 -12.74 2.38
CA HIS A 597 -18.44 -11.64 1.81
C HIS A 597 -18.11 -11.47 0.34
N ILE A 598 -19.14 -11.16 -0.45
CA ILE A 598 -18.96 -10.53 -1.76
C ILE A 598 -18.37 -9.14 -1.51
N ARG A 599 -17.49 -8.68 -2.41
CA ARG A 599 -16.92 -7.32 -2.34
C ARG A 599 -18.05 -6.29 -2.23
N GLY A 600 -18.03 -5.49 -1.17
CA GLY A 600 -18.94 -4.36 -1.02
C GLY A 600 -18.57 -3.19 -1.94
N PHE A 601 -19.53 -2.29 -2.20
CA PHE A 601 -19.27 -1.06 -2.96
C PHE A 601 -18.19 -0.20 -2.30
N GLY A 602 -17.29 0.34 -3.10
CA GLY A 602 -16.12 1.14 -2.68
C GLY A 602 -14.99 0.31 -2.05
N ARG A 603 -15.16 -1.01 -1.87
CA ARG A 603 -14.15 -1.86 -1.23
C ARG A 603 -13.09 -2.29 -2.24
N SER A 604 -11.85 -2.37 -1.77
CA SER A 604 -10.70 -2.72 -2.60
C SER A 604 -10.79 -4.14 -3.17
N ILE A 605 -10.71 -4.27 -4.50
CA ILE A 605 -10.55 -5.55 -5.21
C ILE A 605 -9.24 -6.27 -4.84
N TYR A 606 -8.22 -5.52 -4.44
CA TYR A 606 -6.92 -6.08 -4.05
C TYR A 606 -6.97 -6.82 -2.71
N ARG A 607 -7.98 -6.54 -1.87
CA ARG A 607 -8.24 -7.28 -0.63
C ARG A 607 -9.39 -8.26 -0.75
N GLN A 608 -10.46 -7.85 -1.42
CA GLN A 608 -11.72 -8.59 -1.54
C GLN A 608 -11.99 -8.89 -3.02
N PRO A 609 -11.25 -9.82 -3.64
CA PRO A 609 -11.43 -10.13 -5.06
C PRO A 609 -12.68 -10.97 -5.36
N ARG A 610 -13.48 -11.35 -4.35
CA ARG A 610 -14.75 -12.10 -4.53
C ARG A 610 -15.83 -11.19 -5.12
N CYS A 611 -15.70 -10.88 -6.41
CA CYS A 611 -16.63 -10.11 -7.23
C CYS A 611 -16.55 -10.59 -8.68
N LYS A 612 -17.59 -10.33 -9.49
CA LYS A 612 -17.73 -10.89 -10.85
C LYS A 612 -16.63 -10.44 -11.80
N GLU A 613 -16.02 -9.29 -11.52
CA GLU A 613 -14.94 -8.71 -12.30
C GLU A 613 -13.61 -9.45 -12.08
N CYS A 614 -13.42 -10.10 -10.93
CA CYS A 614 -12.14 -10.71 -10.57
C CYS A 614 -12.24 -12.24 -10.45
N MET A 615 -13.32 -12.75 -9.85
CA MET A 615 -13.52 -14.17 -9.58
C MET A 615 -14.90 -14.65 -10.08
N CYS A 616 -14.97 -15.93 -10.40
CA CYS A 616 -16.16 -16.58 -10.93
C CYS A 616 -16.63 -17.66 -9.95
N LYS A 617 -17.96 -17.85 -9.84
CA LYS A 617 -18.52 -18.98 -9.08
C LYS A 617 -18.57 -20.24 -9.95
N HIS A 618 -18.36 -21.39 -9.34
CA HIS A 618 -18.86 -22.65 -9.88
C HIS A 618 -20.38 -22.70 -9.73
N HIS A 619 -21.08 -23.06 -10.79
CA HIS A 619 -22.47 -23.49 -10.74
C HIS A 619 -22.51 -25.00 -10.49
#